data_AF-A0A2T9K286-F1
#
_entry.id   AF-A0A2T9K286-F1
#
_cell.length_a   1.000
_cell.length_b   1.000
_cell.length_c   1.000
_cell.angle_alpha   90.00
_cell.angle_beta   90.00
_cell.angle_gamma   90.00
#
_symmetry.space_group_name_H-M   'P 1'
#
loop_
_entity.id
_entity.type
_entity.pdbx_description
1 polymer ?
#
loop_
_entity_poly.entity_id
_entity_poly.type
_entity_poly.pdbx_seq_one_letter_code
_entity_poly.pdbx_strand_id
1 'polypeptide(L)'
;MSEILFDGSLVLRWLKSDKAELSLIVGCDLDDDVSGELVTVAGVDRERQVVIGERGQRMPFARLGKCQLIASPDHPVVPAIKACVSPLDRRDEDLRKVLGPMFPSSIAASDLPAIHAAELSRRENRLLDKDQRYRAFRALQHNKLHLHGLEIVQVWRAEAQARGLPWADIAFQLATFLRDGFHAAKAAAAQEALDDPRAGASPAERARLATVQAGALIEKFTRRGGEQADLIAAWNAIGLAWAIEKERDHPEVRAVYRKLETFGPDPR
;
A
#
# COMPACT_ATOMS: atom_id res chain seq x y z
N MET A 1 -19.48 14.66 26.79
CA MET A 1 -18.18 14.07 27.19
C MET A 1 -17.67 13.28 26.00
N SER A 2 -16.40 13.40 25.63
CA SER A 2 -15.85 12.69 24.46
C SER A 2 -15.56 11.24 24.83
N GLU A 3 -16.25 10.29 24.22
CA GLU A 3 -15.96 8.86 24.39
C GLU A 3 -14.62 8.48 23.74
N ILE A 4 -13.97 7.44 24.28
CA ILE A 4 -12.80 6.82 23.66
C ILE A 4 -13.26 5.59 22.88
N LEU A 5 -12.87 5.55 21.60
CA LEU A 5 -13.10 4.44 20.71
C LEU A 5 -11.82 3.61 20.58
N PHE A 6 -11.90 2.31 20.83
CA PHE A 6 -10.83 1.37 20.54
C PHE A 6 -11.20 0.47 19.37
N ASP A 7 -10.26 0.31 18.43
CA ASP A 7 -10.33 -0.71 17.40
C ASP A 7 -10.46 -2.10 18.04
N GLY A 8 -11.45 -2.87 17.62
CA GLY A 8 -11.74 -4.15 18.25
C GLY A 8 -10.67 -5.22 18.03
N SER A 9 -9.73 -5.04 17.10
CA SER A 9 -8.52 -5.87 16.99
C SER A 9 -7.57 -5.65 18.17
N LEU A 10 -7.49 -4.41 18.65
CA LEU A 10 -6.69 -4.02 19.80
C LEU A 10 -7.33 -4.50 21.09
N VAL A 11 -8.67 -4.41 21.18
CA VAL A 11 -9.47 -5.02 22.26
C VAL A 11 -9.28 -6.54 22.29
N LEU A 12 -9.40 -7.21 21.14
CA LEU A 12 -9.20 -8.65 21.01
C LEU A 12 -7.81 -9.09 21.46
N ARG A 13 -6.77 -8.30 21.12
CA ARG A 13 -5.39 -8.58 21.53
C ARG A 13 -5.24 -8.46 23.05
N TRP A 14 -5.80 -7.41 23.65
CA TRP A 14 -5.86 -7.29 25.11
C TRP A 14 -6.61 -8.47 25.72
N LEU A 15 -7.82 -8.80 25.26
CA LEU A 15 -8.62 -9.93 25.74
C LEU A 15 -7.92 -11.30 25.65
N LYS A 16 -6.98 -11.48 24.72
CA LYS A 16 -6.16 -12.69 24.59
C LYS A 16 -4.89 -12.68 25.42
N SER A 17 -4.50 -11.54 25.99
CA SER A 17 -3.30 -11.41 26.81
C SER A 17 -3.49 -12.05 28.19
N ASP A 18 -2.41 -12.64 28.71
CA ASP A 18 -2.31 -13.19 30.06
C ASP A 18 -2.50 -12.11 31.15
N LYS A 19 -2.26 -10.84 30.80
CA LYS A 19 -2.40 -9.68 31.69
C LYS A 19 -3.77 -9.00 31.64
N ALA A 20 -4.70 -9.50 30.82
CA ALA A 20 -6.02 -8.88 30.73
C ALA A 20 -6.91 -9.25 31.92
N GLU A 21 -7.29 -8.22 32.67
CA GLU A 21 -8.33 -8.28 33.69
C GLU A 21 -9.70 -8.11 33.03
N LEU A 22 -10.33 -9.25 32.69
CA LEU A 22 -11.54 -9.29 31.86
C LEU A 22 -12.76 -8.58 32.47
N SER A 23 -12.83 -8.45 33.79
CA SER A 23 -13.87 -7.69 34.48
C SER A 23 -13.85 -6.20 34.11
N LEU A 24 -12.71 -5.65 33.67
CA LEU A 24 -12.58 -4.25 33.33
C LEU A 24 -13.38 -3.85 32.09
N ILE A 25 -13.76 -4.78 31.21
CA ILE A 25 -14.55 -4.45 30.01
C ILE A 25 -16.06 -4.47 30.27
N VAL A 26 -16.49 -4.97 31.43
CA VAL A 26 -17.91 -5.00 31.81
C VAL A 26 -18.45 -3.58 31.91
N GLY A 27 -19.65 -3.36 31.37
CA GLY A 27 -20.30 -2.05 31.28
C GLY A 27 -19.81 -1.16 30.13
N CYS A 28 -18.81 -1.60 29.35
CA CYS A 28 -18.44 -0.92 28.11
C CYS A 28 -19.37 -1.37 26.97
N ASP A 29 -19.51 -0.52 25.95
CA ASP A 29 -20.34 -0.81 24.78
C ASP A 29 -19.48 -1.25 23.60
N LEU A 30 -19.97 -2.24 22.85
CA LEU A 30 -19.41 -2.65 21.57
C LEU A 30 -20.34 -2.25 20.44
N ASP A 31 -19.84 -1.46 19.51
CA ASP A 31 -20.48 -1.23 18.22
C ASP A 31 -19.96 -2.26 17.21
N ASP A 32 -20.86 -3.04 16.60
CA ASP A 32 -20.50 -4.04 15.60
C ASP A 32 -20.80 -3.62 14.16
N ASP A 33 -21.21 -2.36 13.92
CA ASP A 33 -21.60 -1.75 12.63
C ASP A 33 -22.69 -2.50 11.84
N VAL A 34 -23.11 -3.67 12.30
CA VAL A 34 -23.98 -4.62 11.57
C VAL A 34 -25.37 -4.65 12.18
N SER A 35 -25.45 -4.67 13.52
CA SER A 35 -26.72 -4.76 14.23
C SER A 35 -27.42 -3.41 14.41
N GLY A 36 -26.68 -2.30 14.32
CA GLY A 36 -27.19 -0.95 14.57
C GLY A 36 -27.52 -0.67 16.04
N GLU A 37 -27.33 -1.65 16.93
CA GLU A 37 -27.51 -1.52 18.38
C GLU A 37 -26.18 -1.79 19.09
N LEU A 38 -25.85 -0.95 20.07
CA LEU A 38 -24.70 -1.17 20.93
C LEU A 38 -24.90 -2.42 21.80
N VAL A 39 -23.84 -3.21 21.91
CA VAL A 39 -23.80 -4.39 22.79
C VAL A 39 -23.05 -4.04 24.07
N THR A 40 -23.79 -3.76 25.14
CA THR A 40 -23.22 -3.55 26.47
C THR A 40 -22.67 -4.85 27.02
N VAL A 41 -21.40 -4.86 27.39
CA VAL A 41 -20.66 -6.04 27.84
C VAL A 41 -21.05 -6.40 29.27
N ALA A 42 -21.56 -7.60 29.49
CA ALA A 42 -21.82 -8.17 30.81
C ALA A 42 -20.69 -9.07 31.31
N GLY A 43 -19.89 -9.63 30.39
CA GLY A 43 -18.79 -10.51 30.75
C GLY A 43 -18.01 -11.03 29.55
N VAL A 44 -16.94 -11.77 29.83
CA VAL A 44 -16.11 -12.41 28.81
C VAL A 44 -15.84 -13.85 29.21
N ASP A 45 -16.05 -14.78 28.29
CA ASP A 45 -15.65 -16.17 28.43
C ASP A 45 -14.46 -16.42 27.49
N ARG A 46 -13.26 -16.44 28.10
CA ARG A 46 -12.00 -16.59 27.35
C ARG A 46 -11.81 -18.01 26.81
N GLU A 47 -12.29 -19.04 27.52
CA GLU A 47 -12.18 -20.43 27.07
C GLU A 47 -13.01 -20.65 25.80
N ARG A 48 -14.22 -20.11 25.78
CA ARG A 48 -15.11 -20.18 24.62
C ARG A 48 -14.85 -19.07 23.60
N GLN A 49 -13.95 -18.14 23.89
CA GLN A 49 -13.60 -16.99 23.06
C GLN A 49 -14.82 -16.15 22.65
N VAL A 50 -15.66 -15.78 23.62
CA VAL A 50 -16.85 -14.96 23.40
C VAL A 50 -16.93 -13.81 24.40
N VAL A 51 -17.43 -12.66 23.92
CA VAL A 51 -17.93 -11.57 24.76
C VAL A 51 -19.43 -11.79 24.96
N ILE A 52 -19.90 -11.61 26.19
CA ILE A 52 -21.29 -11.82 26.60
C ILE A 52 -21.90 -10.45 26.84
N GLY A 53 -22.97 -10.12 26.13
CA GLY A 53 -23.73 -8.89 26.32
C GLY A 53 -24.79 -9.03 27.42
N GLU A 54 -25.27 -7.90 27.95
CA GLU A 54 -26.29 -7.87 29.02
C GLU A 54 -27.61 -8.53 28.63
N ARG A 55 -28.00 -8.47 27.35
CA ARG A 55 -29.21 -9.16 26.86
C ARG A 55 -28.95 -10.62 26.49
N GLY A 56 -27.82 -11.19 26.94
CA GLY A 56 -27.42 -12.56 26.69
C GLY A 56 -26.86 -12.81 25.28
N GLN A 57 -26.61 -11.76 24.48
CA GLN A 57 -25.95 -11.92 23.19
C GLN A 57 -24.53 -12.48 23.40
N ARG A 58 -24.08 -13.36 22.51
CA ARG A 58 -22.72 -13.91 22.54
C ARG A 58 -22.00 -13.52 21.26
N MET A 59 -20.99 -12.67 21.38
CA MET A 59 -20.18 -12.19 20.28
C MET A 59 -18.84 -12.96 20.26
N PRO A 60 -18.58 -13.77 19.22
CA PRO A 60 -17.30 -14.45 19.08
C PRO A 60 -16.14 -13.46 18.93
N PHE A 61 -14.99 -13.79 19.50
CA PHE A 61 -13.75 -13.02 19.35
C PHE A 61 -13.36 -12.78 17.88
N ALA A 62 -13.68 -13.72 16.99
CA ALA A 62 -13.46 -13.56 15.55
C ALA A 62 -14.23 -12.39 14.92
N ARG A 63 -15.34 -11.95 15.54
CA ARG A 63 -16.10 -10.78 15.08
C ARG A 63 -15.55 -9.47 15.62
N LEU A 64 -14.84 -9.48 16.75
CA LEU A 64 -14.34 -8.27 17.41
C LEU A 64 -13.40 -7.44 16.54
N GLY A 65 -12.64 -8.04 15.61
CA GLY A 65 -11.75 -7.29 14.72
C GLY A 65 -12.45 -6.28 13.80
N LYS A 66 -13.79 -6.28 13.76
CA LYS A 66 -14.62 -5.33 13.01
C LYS A 66 -15.46 -4.42 13.92
N CYS A 67 -15.34 -4.57 15.23
CA CYS A 67 -16.11 -3.81 16.20
C CYS A 67 -15.31 -2.60 16.70
N GLN A 68 -16.00 -1.66 17.34
CA GLN A 68 -15.39 -0.61 18.14
C GLN A 68 -15.84 -0.74 19.58
N LEU A 69 -14.90 -0.72 20.53
CA LEU A 69 -15.23 -0.60 21.95
C LEU A 69 -15.34 0.87 22.31
N ILE A 70 -16.48 1.24 22.88
CA ILE A 70 -16.80 2.57 23.36
C ILE A 70 -16.65 2.57 24.88
N ALA A 71 -15.79 3.44 25.39
CA ALA A 71 -15.56 3.60 26.83
C ALA A 71 -15.46 5.08 27.21
N SER A 72 -15.89 5.41 28.42
CA SER A 72 -15.63 6.73 29.02
C SER A 72 -14.10 6.93 29.17
N PRO A 73 -13.56 8.15 28.98
CA PRO A 73 -12.13 8.42 29.14
C PRO A 73 -11.54 7.99 30.49
N ASP A 74 -12.34 8.09 31.54
CA ASP A 74 -11.94 7.77 32.92
C ASP A 74 -12.16 6.28 33.26
N HIS A 75 -12.65 5.47 32.30
CA HIS A 75 -12.92 4.06 32.53
C HIS A 75 -11.61 3.27 32.70
N PRO A 76 -11.47 2.40 33.71
CA PRO A 76 -10.23 1.68 33.99
C PRO A 76 -9.79 0.73 32.87
N VAL A 77 -10.70 0.35 31.96
CA VAL A 77 -10.36 -0.41 30.74
C VAL A 77 -9.43 0.36 29.81
N VAL A 78 -9.54 1.69 29.78
CA VAL A 78 -8.76 2.56 28.88
C VAL A 78 -7.26 2.42 29.12
N PRO A 79 -6.73 2.63 30.35
CA PRO A 79 -5.30 2.42 30.61
C PRO A 79 -4.89 0.94 30.47
N ALA A 80 -5.76 -0.02 30.79
CA ALA A 80 -5.45 -1.45 30.69
C ALA A 80 -5.25 -1.90 29.23
N ILE A 81 -6.13 -1.47 28.34
CA ILE A 81 -6.02 -1.71 26.90
C ILE A 81 -4.78 -1.00 26.34
N LYS A 82 -4.58 0.28 26.67
CA LYS A 82 -3.39 1.06 26.25
C LYS A 82 -2.07 0.46 26.73
N ALA A 83 -2.04 -0.18 27.90
CA ALA A 83 -0.86 -0.85 28.44
C ALA A 83 -0.47 -2.12 27.65
N CYS A 84 -1.44 -2.77 26.98
CA CYS A 84 -1.20 -3.96 26.16
C CYS A 84 -0.91 -3.65 24.68
N VAL A 85 -0.95 -2.38 24.29
CA VAL A 85 -0.51 -1.93 22.96
C VAL A 85 1.01 -2.13 22.88
N SER A 86 1.46 -2.96 21.94
CA SER A 86 2.90 -3.20 21.78
C SER A 86 3.60 -1.89 21.36
N PRO A 87 4.90 -1.73 21.63
CA PRO A 87 5.65 -0.58 21.13
C PRO A 87 5.54 -0.39 19.60
N LEU A 88 5.38 -1.50 18.87
CA LEU A 88 5.16 -1.46 17.42
C LEU A 88 3.78 -0.91 17.05
N ASP A 89 2.73 -1.30 17.76
CA ASP A 89 1.38 -0.78 17.50
C ASP A 89 1.26 0.71 17.86
N ARG A 90 1.90 1.14 18.97
CA ARG A 90 1.95 2.57 19.32
C ARG A 90 2.65 3.37 18.23
N ARG A 91 3.78 2.84 17.75
CA ARG A 91 4.50 3.43 16.63
C ARG A 91 3.61 3.51 15.38
N ASP A 92 2.87 2.46 15.05
CA ASP A 92 1.99 2.44 13.88
C ASP A 92 0.83 3.43 14.03
N GLU A 93 0.22 3.54 15.20
CA GLU A 93 -0.77 4.58 15.51
C GLU A 93 -0.19 5.98 15.35
N ASP A 94 1.02 6.22 15.86
CA ASP A 94 1.68 7.51 15.76
C ASP A 94 2.02 7.86 14.30
N LEU A 95 2.51 6.89 13.51
CA LEU A 95 2.75 7.07 12.07
C LEU A 95 1.45 7.40 11.32
N ARG A 96 0.33 6.74 11.65
CA ARG A 96 -0.99 7.02 11.05
C ARG A 96 -1.48 8.41 11.40
N LYS A 97 -1.32 8.84 12.66
CA LYS A 97 -1.67 10.21 13.09
C LYS A 97 -0.90 11.26 12.31
N VAL A 98 0.40 11.03 12.08
CA VAL A 98 1.25 11.96 11.31
C VAL A 98 0.87 11.99 9.83
N LEU A 99 0.53 10.84 9.24
CA LEU A 99 0.02 10.76 7.86
C LEU A 99 -1.27 11.57 7.69
N GLY A 100 -2.18 11.47 8.66
CA GLY A 100 -3.44 12.21 8.68
C GLY A 100 -4.56 11.52 7.90
N PRO A 101 -5.76 12.14 7.85
CA PRO A 101 -6.99 11.48 7.39
C PRO A 101 -7.04 11.18 5.88
N MET A 102 -6.10 11.71 5.09
CA MET A 102 -6.01 11.47 3.65
C MET A 102 -5.53 10.05 3.31
N PHE A 103 -4.92 9.35 4.28
CA PHE A 103 -4.43 7.99 4.13
C PHE A 103 -5.42 6.98 4.72
N PRO A 104 -5.71 5.86 4.02
CA PRO A 104 -6.63 4.84 4.52
C PRO A 104 -6.17 4.25 5.85
N SER A 105 -7.11 4.02 6.77
CA SER A 105 -6.87 3.24 7.99
C SER A 105 -6.56 1.77 7.71
N SER A 106 -6.74 1.29 6.48
CA SER A 106 -6.44 -0.09 6.07
C SER A 106 -5.01 -0.33 5.60
N ILE A 107 -4.11 0.66 5.62
CA ILE A 107 -2.71 0.47 5.21
C ILE A 107 -2.06 -0.67 6.00
N ALA A 108 -1.37 -1.57 5.31
CA ALA A 108 -0.66 -2.68 5.95
C ALA A 108 0.47 -2.17 6.88
N ALA A 109 0.57 -2.73 8.09
CA ALA A 109 1.56 -2.32 9.09
C ALA A 109 3.01 -2.39 8.57
N SER A 110 3.32 -3.38 7.74
CA SER A 110 4.65 -3.55 7.10
C SER A 110 5.03 -2.40 6.16
N ASP A 111 4.02 -1.76 5.56
CA ASP A 111 4.18 -0.74 4.52
C ASP A 111 4.13 0.68 5.08
N LEU A 112 3.52 0.82 6.25
CA LEU A 112 3.27 2.09 6.91
C LEU A 112 4.54 2.93 7.12
N PRO A 113 5.70 2.38 7.57
CA PRO A 113 6.92 3.18 7.70
C PRO A 113 7.42 3.74 6.37
N ALA A 114 7.29 2.99 5.27
CA ALA A 114 7.74 3.41 3.96
C ALA A 114 6.84 4.50 3.36
N ILE A 115 5.51 4.35 3.50
CA ILE A 115 4.53 5.36 3.08
C ILE A 115 4.72 6.65 3.89
N HIS A 116 4.90 6.53 5.21
CA HIS A 116 5.17 7.67 6.08
C HIS A 116 6.46 8.41 5.69
N ALA A 117 7.56 7.70 5.45
CA ALA A 117 8.80 8.32 5.02
C ALA A 117 8.65 9.06 3.68
N ALA A 118 7.88 8.50 2.75
CA ALA A 118 7.61 9.10 1.45
C ALA A 118 6.78 10.39 1.56
N GLU A 119 5.75 10.38 2.40
CA GLU A 119 4.90 11.54 2.63
C GLU A 119 5.66 12.67 3.36
N LEU A 120 6.47 12.36 4.37
CA LEU A 120 7.32 13.37 5.01
C LEU A 120 8.32 13.97 4.01
N SER A 121 8.95 13.12 3.21
CA SER A 121 9.87 13.56 2.16
C SER A 121 9.20 14.50 1.15
N ARG A 122 7.93 14.26 0.80
CA ARG A 122 7.14 15.17 -0.03
C ARG A 122 6.89 16.51 0.68
N ARG A 123 6.43 16.49 1.94
CA ARG A 123 6.15 17.70 2.73
C ARG A 123 7.39 18.57 2.95
N GLU A 124 8.54 17.94 3.09
CA GLU A 124 9.82 18.58 3.37
C GLU A 124 10.63 18.92 2.11
N ASN A 125 10.10 18.66 0.89
CA ASN A 125 10.84 18.78 -0.37
C ASN A 125 12.23 18.11 -0.30
N ARG A 126 12.27 16.89 0.23
CA ARG A 126 13.50 16.11 0.38
C ARG A 126 13.48 14.94 -0.59
N LEU A 127 14.64 14.62 -1.17
CA LEU A 127 14.82 13.39 -1.93
C LEU A 127 15.26 12.25 -0.99
N LEU A 128 14.48 11.16 -0.94
CA LEU A 128 14.88 9.91 -0.29
C LEU A 128 16.02 9.23 -1.06
N ASP A 129 16.77 8.33 -0.42
CA ASP A 129 17.71 7.48 -1.15
C ASP A 129 16.98 6.49 -2.08
N LYS A 130 17.70 5.91 -3.04
CA LYS A 130 17.12 5.06 -4.08
C LYS A 130 16.38 3.83 -3.52
N ASP A 131 16.92 3.20 -2.49
CA ASP A 131 16.32 2.00 -1.89
C ASP A 131 15.04 2.35 -1.13
N GLN A 132 15.06 3.47 -0.41
CA GLN A 132 13.89 4.02 0.26
C GLN A 132 12.80 4.38 -0.75
N ARG A 133 13.14 5.01 -1.89
CA ARG A 133 12.18 5.30 -2.96
C ARG A 133 11.53 4.03 -3.51
N TYR A 134 12.29 2.96 -3.74
CA TYR A 134 11.72 1.68 -4.20
C TYR A 134 10.84 1.01 -3.15
N ARG A 135 11.19 1.07 -1.86
CA ARG A 135 10.33 0.54 -0.78
C ARG A 135 9.02 1.31 -0.71
N ALA A 136 9.08 2.64 -0.72
CA ALA A 136 7.92 3.51 -0.75
C ALA A 136 7.05 3.25 -1.98
N PHE A 137 7.64 3.14 -3.16
CA PHE A 137 6.94 2.82 -4.41
C PHE A 137 6.13 1.53 -4.31
N ARG A 138 6.74 0.43 -3.86
CA ARG A 138 6.04 -0.86 -3.69
C ARG A 138 4.92 -0.77 -2.64
N ALA A 139 5.19 -0.11 -1.51
CA ALA A 139 4.22 0.09 -0.45
C ALA A 139 2.99 0.88 -0.93
N LEU A 140 3.21 1.97 -1.68
CA LEU A 140 2.14 2.76 -2.29
C LEU A 140 1.34 1.96 -3.32
N GLN A 141 2.00 1.14 -4.16
CA GLN A 141 1.31 0.26 -5.11
C GLN A 141 0.48 -0.82 -4.41
N HIS A 142 1.03 -1.49 -3.39
CA HIS A 142 0.34 -2.54 -2.64
C HIS A 142 -0.96 -2.02 -2.02
N ASN A 143 -0.95 -0.77 -1.55
CA ASN A 143 -2.11 -0.11 -0.95
C ASN A 143 -2.94 0.73 -1.95
N LYS A 144 -2.69 0.59 -3.26
CA LYS A 144 -3.42 1.28 -4.36
C LYS A 144 -3.44 2.82 -4.25
N LEU A 145 -2.41 3.40 -3.64
CA LEU A 145 -2.28 4.85 -3.41
C LEU A 145 -1.66 5.56 -4.62
N HIS A 146 -2.12 5.26 -5.83
CA HIS A 146 -1.47 5.70 -7.08
C HIS A 146 -1.43 7.23 -7.22
N LEU A 147 -2.51 7.94 -6.89
CA LEU A 147 -2.56 9.41 -6.99
C LEU A 147 -1.61 10.09 -5.99
N HIS A 148 -1.57 9.64 -4.74
CA HIS A 148 -0.60 10.13 -3.76
C HIS A 148 0.83 9.80 -4.20
N GLY A 149 1.06 8.61 -4.74
CA GLY A 149 2.35 8.22 -5.32
C GLY A 149 2.80 9.14 -6.45
N LEU A 150 1.89 9.62 -7.31
CA LEU A 150 2.20 10.60 -8.34
C LEU A 150 2.73 11.90 -7.77
N GLU A 151 2.06 12.46 -6.77
CA GLU A 151 2.46 13.73 -6.15
C GLU A 151 3.83 13.61 -5.50
N ILE A 152 4.07 12.52 -4.77
CA ILE A 152 5.37 12.24 -4.12
C ILE A 152 6.48 12.16 -5.16
N VAL A 153 6.30 11.36 -6.21
CA VAL A 153 7.32 11.11 -7.23
C VAL A 153 7.59 12.36 -8.07
N GLN A 154 6.60 13.23 -8.28
CA GLN A 154 6.80 14.53 -8.93
C GLN A 154 7.72 15.44 -8.12
N VAL A 155 7.55 15.51 -6.79
CA VAL A 155 8.45 16.26 -5.90
C VAL A 155 9.86 15.66 -5.96
N TRP A 156 10.00 14.33 -5.90
CA TRP A 156 11.30 13.68 -6.03
C TRP A 156 11.98 13.99 -7.37
N ARG A 157 11.21 14.03 -8.46
CA ARG A 157 11.76 14.40 -9.78
C ARG A 157 12.29 15.82 -9.77
N ALA A 158 11.52 16.78 -9.25
CA ALA A 158 11.94 18.18 -9.16
C ALA A 158 13.22 18.31 -8.31
N GLU A 159 13.27 17.65 -7.16
CA GLU A 159 14.45 17.64 -6.28
C GLU A 159 15.68 16.99 -6.92
N ALA A 160 15.51 15.86 -7.61
CA ALA A 160 16.62 15.20 -8.29
C ALA A 160 17.16 16.06 -9.43
N GLN A 161 16.28 16.68 -10.23
CA GLN A 161 16.65 17.58 -11.32
C GLN A 161 17.35 18.84 -10.80
N ALA A 162 16.84 19.45 -9.72
CA ALA A 162 17.46 20.62 -9.10
C ALA A 162 18.88 20.34 -8.58
N ARG A 163 19.14 19.11 -8.14
CA ARG A 163 20.45 18.67 -7.63
C ARG A 163 21.34 18.01 -8.69
N GLY A 164 20.88 17.89 -9.93
CA GLY A 164 21.61 17.19 -11.01
C GLY A 164 21.84 15.70 -10.73
N LEU A 165 20.98 15.06 -9.94
CA LEU A 165 21.08 13.64 -9.59
C LEU A 165 20.39 12.75 -10.64
N PRO A 166 20.86 11.51 -10.84
CA PRO A 166 20.15 10.53 -11.64
C PRO A 166 18.72 10.32 -11.13
N TRP A 167 17.77 10.24 -12.06
CA TRP A 167 16.33 10.19 -11.77
C TRP A 167 15.59 9.13 -12.60
N ALA A 168 16.32 8.17 -13.19
CA ALA A 168 15.72 7.09 -13.96
C ALA A 168 14.74 6.24 -13.13
N ASP A 169 15.09 5.89 -11.89
CA ASP A 169 14.18 5.16 -11.02
C ASP A 169 12.90 5.96 -10.71
N ILE A 170 13.03 7.29 -10.57
CA ILE A 170 11.90 8.21 -10.33
C ILE A 170 11.01 8.28 -11.58
N ALA A 171 11.59 8.36 -12.78
CA ALA A 171 10.85 8.34 -14.04
C ALA A 171 10.08 7.02 -14.22
N PHE A 172 10.70 5.89 -13.90
CA PHE A 172 10.05 4.58 -13.90
C PHE A 172 8.84 4.55 -12.94
N GLN A 173 9.02 5.04 -11.72
CA GLN A 173 7.94 5.09 -10.72
C GLN A 173 6.80 6.02 -11.19
N LEU A 174 7.14 7.16 -11.78
CA LEU A 174 6.19 8.13 -12.31
C LEU A 174 5.36 7.51 -13.46
N ALA A 175 6.03 6.88 -14.43
CA ALA A 175 5.37 6.20 -15.53
C ALA A 175 4.41 5.11 -15.02
N THR A 176 4.83 4.35 -14.01
CA THR A 176 4.01 3.28 -13.44
C THR A 176 2.76 3.83 -12.75
N PHE A 177 2.90 4.83 -11.88
CA PHE A 177 1.73 5.44 -11.23
C PHE A 177 0.81 6.15 -12.22
N LEU A 178 1.34 6.78 -13.28
CA LEU A 178 0.52 7.42 -14.31
C LEU A 178 -0.31 6.40 -15.08
N ARG A 179 0.27 5.23 -15.36
CA ARG A 179 -0.46 4.12 -15.96
C ARG A 179 -1.56 3.61 -15.04
N ASP A 180 -1.22 3.30 -13.79
CA ASP A 180 -2.15 2.72 -12.82
C ASP A 180 -3.27 3.73 -12.43
N GLY A 181 -2.99 5.03 -12.53
CA GLY A 181 -3.95 6.14 -12.37
C GLY A 181 -4.70 6.54 -13.66
N PHE A 182 -4.64 5.73 -14.72
CA PHE A 182 -5.36 5.93 -15.99
C PHE A 182 -4.95 7.18 -16.81
N HIS A 183 -3.70 7.65 -16.68
CA HIS A 183 -3.13 8.75 -17.45
C HIS A 183 -2.16 8.27 -18.54
N ALA A 184 -2.65 7.47 -19.51
CA ALA A 184 -1.82 6.79 -20.51
C ALA A 184 -0.89 7.73 -21.33
N ALA A 185 -1.39 8.89 -21.76
CA ALA A 185 -0.57 9.85 -22.52
C ALA A 185 0.58 10.45 -21.69
N LYS A 186 0.32 10.75 -20.41
CA LYS A 186 1.36 11.25 -19.49
C LYS A 186 2.37 10.16 -19.14
N ALA A 187 1.93 8.90 -19.05
CA ALA A 187 2.80 7.76 -18.79
C ALA A 187 3.83 7.58 -19.93
N ALA A 188 3.41 7.73 -21.19
CA ALA A 188 4.32 7.70 -22.35
C ALA A 188 5.38 8.81 -22.29
N ALA A 189 4.98 10.05 -22.00
CA ALA A 189 5.93 11.15 -21.85
C ALA A 189 6.92 10.94 -20.67
N ALA A 190 6.47 10.30 -19.59
CA ALA A 190 7.36 9.93 -18.48
C ALA A 190 8.34 8.79 -18.85
N GLN A 191 7.99 7.94 -19.83
CA GLN A 191 8.86 6.91 -20.38
C GLN A 191 9.91 7.49 -21.31
N GLU A 192 9.54 8.41 -22.21
CA GLU A 192 10.50 9.13 -23.08
C GLU A 192 11.54 9.91 -22.26
N ALA A 193 11.15 10.35 -21.06
CA ALA A 193 12.04 11.01 -20.12
C ALA A 193 13.24 10.12 -19.68
N LEU A 194 13.16 8.80 -19.85
CA LEU A 194 14.26 7.86 -19.55
C LEU A 194 15.32 7.79 -20.65
N ASP A 195 15.01 8.29 -21.84
CA ASP A 195 15.98 8.45 -22.91
C ASP A 195 16.84 9.72 -22.71
N ASP A 196 16.50 10.59 -21.74
CA ASP A 196 17.36 11.71 -21.35
C ASP A 196 18.67 11.16 -20.77
N PRO A 197 19.84 11.49 -21.36
CA PRO A 197 21.14 11.07 -20.84
C PRO A 197 21.36 11.46 -19.37
N ARG A 198 20.71 12.54 -18.91
CA ARG A 198 20.77 13.03 -17.52
C ARG A 198 19.96 12.18 -16.55
N ALA A 199 19.05 11.33 -17.02
CA ALA A 199 18.33 10.39 -16.16
C ALA A 199 19.28 9.37 -15.51
N GLY A 200 20.44 9.10 -16.13
CA GLY A 200 21.44 8.17 -15.61
C GLY A 200 20.95 6.72 -15.57
N ALA A 201 20.06 6.35 -16.50
CA ALA A 201 19.44 5.03 -16.54
C ALA A 201 20.47 3.93 -16.84
N SER A 202 20.68 3.03 -15.89
CA SER A 202 21.45 1.81 -16.12
C SER A 202 20.76 0.91 -17.15
N PRO A 203 21.49 -0.01 -17.81
CA PRO A 203 20.88 -1.03 -18.66
C PRO A 203 19.75 -1.80 -17.95
N ALA A 204 19.95 -2.20 -16.69
CA ALA A 204 18.95 -2.91 -15.89
C ALA A 204 17.65 -2.10 -15.71
N GLU A 205 17.75 -0.80 -15.46
CA GLU A 205 16.57 0.07 -15.30
C GLU A 205 15.81 0.24 -16.62
N ARG A 206 16.52 0.37 -17.74
CA ARG A 206 15.90 0.40 -19.07
C ARG A 206 15.19 -0.91 -19.39
N ALA A 207 15.78 -2.05 -19.07
CA ALA A 207 15.16 -3.36 -19.25
C ALA A 207 13.86 -3.53 -18.45
N ARG A 208 13.88 -3.10 -17.18
CA ARG A 208 12.68 -3.14 -16.31
C ARG A 208 11.55 -2.25 -16.85
N LEU A 209 11.87 -1.02 -17.27
CA LEU A 209 10.88 -0.14 -17.87
C LEU A 209 10.26 -0.75 -19.13
N ALA A 210 11.13 -1.22 -20.03
CA ALA A 210 10.72 -1.83 -21.28
C ALA A 210 9.81 -3.06 -21.06
N THR A 211 10.08 -3.84 -20.02
CA THR A 211 9.23 -4.96 -19.58
C THR A 211 7.86 -4.49 -19.09
N VAL A 212 7.81 -3.44 -18.26
CA VAL A 212 6.56 -2.85 -17.76
C VAL A 212 5.74 -2.24 -18.90
N GLN A 213 6.39 -1.59 -19.86
CA GLN A 213 5.77 -1.02 -21.05
C GLN A 213 5.16 -2.11 -21.94
N ALA A 214 5.91 -3.17 -22.21
CA ALA A 214 5.41 -4.33 -22.96
C ALA A 214 4.17 -4.93 -22.29
N GLY A 215 4.19 -5.12 -20.96
CA GLY A 215 3.03 -5.58 -20.21
C GLY A 215 1.79 -4.68 -20.38
N ALA A 216 1.96 -3.36 -20.34
CA ALA A 216 0.88 -2.40 -20.53
C ALA A 216 0.31 -2.41 -21.97
N LEU A 217 1.18 -2.55 -22.97
CA LEU A 217 0.77 -2.63 -24.37
C LEU A 217 0.00 -3.93 -24.67
N ILE A 218 0.37 -5.05 -24.03
CA ILE A 218 -0.41 -6.29 -24.07
C ILE A 218 -1.82 -6.07 -23.50
N GLU A 219 -1.94 -5.43 -22.34
CA GLU A 219 -3.26 -5.13 -21.75
C GLU A 219 -4.09 -4.23 -22.66
N LYS A 220 -3.48 -3.22 -23.27
CA LYS A 220 -4.14 -2.34 -24.23
C LYS A 220 -4.61 -3.09 -25.48
N PHE A 221 -3.75 -3.92 -26.06
CA PHE A 221 -4.06 -4.81 -27.20
C PHE A 221 -5.28 -5.69 -26.89
N THR A 222 -5.28 -6.37 -25.74
CA THR A 222 -6.40 -7.23 -25.33
C THR A 222 -7.70 -6.45 -25.14
N ARG A 223 -7.64 -5.25 -24.54
CA ARG A 223 -8.82 -4.40 -24.30
C ARG A 223 -9.43 -3.87 -25.60
N ARG A 224 -8.61 -3.60 -26.62
CA ARG A 224 -9.05 -3.04 -27.91
C ARG A 224 -9.41 -4.09 -28.95
N GLY A 225 -9.47 -5.36 -28.57
CA GLY A 225 -9.85 -6.44 -29.49
C GLY A 225 -8.76 -6.81 -30.51
N GLY A 226 -7.49 -6.58 -30.18
CA GLY A 226 -6.37 -7.10 -30.96
C GLY A 226 -5.76 -6.15 -32.00
N GLU A 227 -5.68 -4.84 -31.71
CA GLU A 227 -5.02 -3.88 -32.61
C GLU A 227 -3.54 -4.25 -32.87
N GLN A 228 -3.21 -4.60 -34.12
CA GLN A 228 -1.86 -5.06 -34.49
C GLN A 228 -0.74 -4.06 -34.15
N ALA A 229 -1.02 -2.76 -34.20
CA ALA A 229 -0.05 -1.72 -33.83
C ALA A 229 0.38 -1.80 -32.35
N ASP A 230 -0.55 -2.12 -31.44
CA ASP A 230 -0.25 -2.28 -30.01
C ASP A 230 0.59 -3.55 -29.76
N LEU A 231 0.35 -4.62 -30.52
CA LEU A 231 1.15 -5.84 -30.46
C LEU A 231 2.58 -5.61 -30.97
N ILE A 232 2.75 -4.91 -32.11
CA ILE A 232 4.07 -4.52 -32.63
C ILE A 232 4.82 -3.66 -31.61
N ALA A 233 4.14 -2.68 -31.01
CA ALA A 233 4.74 -1.84 -29.98
C ALA A 233 5.16 -2.65 -28.75
N ALA A 234 4.37 -3.64 -28.33
CA ALA A 234 4.71 -4.52 -27.22
C ALA A 234 5.94 -5.39 -27.51
N TRP A 235 6.05 -5.93 -28.72
CA TRP A 235 7.24 -6.67 -29.19
C TRP A 235 8.50 -5.79 -29.25
N ASN A 236 8.38 -4.56 -29.74
CA ASN A 236 9.47 -3.60 -29.73
C ASN A 236 9.95 -3.30 -28.30
N ALA A 237 9.01 -3.05 -27.38
CA ALA A 237 9.33 -2.77 -25.99
C ALA A 237 10.03 -3.97 -25.32
N ILE A 238 9.48 -5.18 -25.40
CA ILE A 238 10.13 -6.33 -24.75
C ILE A 238 11.48 -6.67 -25.40
N GLY A 239 11.63 -6.41 -26.71
CA GLY A 239 12.89 -6.58 -27.43
C GLY A 239 14.03 -5.74 -26.86
N LEU A 240 13.75 -4.53 -26.38
CA LEU A 240 14.75 -3.68 -25.70
C LEU A 240 15.25 -4.32 -24.40
N ALA A 241 14.35 -4.93 -23.62
CA ALA A 241 14.73 -5.66 -22.41
C ALA A 241 15.52 -6.94 -22.74
N TRP A 242 15.07 -7.69 -23.76
CA TRP A 242 15.66 -8.95 -24.19
C TRP A 242 17.06 -8.81 -24.80
N ALA A 243 17.34 -7.66 -25.40
CA ALA A 243 18.65 -7.30 -25.96
C ALA A 243 19.72 -7.09 -24.88
N ILE A 244 19.32 -6.89 -23.62
CA ILE A 244 20.23 -6.73 -22.49
C ILE A 244 20.49 -8.11 -21.88
N GLU A 245 21.61 -8.74 -22.26
CA GLU A 245 21.92 -10.14 -21.96
C GLU A 245 21.76 -10.50 -20.47
N LYS A 246 22.23 -9.64 -19.57
CA LYS A 246 22.11 -9.84 -18.10
C LYS A 246 20.67 -9.82 -17.58
N GLU A 247 19.73 -9.23 -18.32
CA GLU A 247 18.32 -9.07 -17.93
C GLU A 247 17.41 -10.07 -18.66
N ARG A 248 17.90 -10.76 -19.69
CA ARG A 248 17.13 -11.73 -20.47
C ARG A 248 16.51 -12.83 -19.61
N ASP A 249 17.27 -13.33 -18.63
CA ASP A 249 16.82 -14.41 -17.74
C ASP A 249 15.99 -13.91 -16.55
N HIS A 250 15.75 -12.59 -16.44
CA HIS A 250 14.93 -12.04 -15.37
C HIS A 250 13.49 -12.60 -15.46
N PRO A 251 12.91 -13.11 -14.35
CA PRO A 251 11.61 -13.79 -14.38
C PRO A 251 10.49 -12.97 -15.02
N GLU A 252 10.46 -11.66 -14.76
CA GLU A 252 9.44 -10.76 -15.32
C GLU A 252 9.59 -10.55 -16.83
N VAL A 253 10.83 -10.41 -17.32
CA VAL A 253 11.12 -10.25 -18.76
C VAL A 253 10.66 -11.50 -19.50
N ARG A 254 11.01 -12.69 -18.98
CA ARG A 254 10.57 -13.99 -19.52
C ARG A 254 9.06 -14.16 -19.48
N ALA A 255 8.41 -13.74 -18.38
CA ALA A 255 6.96 -13.86 -18.25
C ALA A 255 6.23 -13.00 -19.28
N VAL A 256 6.65 -11.75 -19.48
CA VAL A 256 6.06 -10.84 -20.47
C VAL A 256 6.35 -11.32 -21.90
N TYR A 257 7.57 -11.77 -22.18
CA TYR A 257 7.96 -12.32 -23.48
C TYR A 257 7.11 -13.54 -23.86
N ARG A 258 7.01 -14.53 -22.95
CA ARG A 258 6.16 -15.72 -23.16
C ARG A 258 4.69 -15.38 -23.36
N LYS A 259 4.20 -14.36 -22.65
CA LYS A 259 2.82 -13.88 -22.85
C LYS A 259 2.63 -13.32 -24.27
N LEU A 260 3.61 -12.59 -24.80
CA LEU A 260 3.56 -12.09 -26.18
C LEU A 260 3.56 -13.22 -27.22
N GLU A 261 4.34 -14.27 -27.00
CA GLU A 261 4.36 -15.45 -27.89
C GLU A 261 2.97 -16.10 -28.03
N THR A 262 2.08 -15.98 -27.04
CA THR A 262 0.71 -16.52 -27.15
C THR A 262 -0.18 -15.80 -28.16
N PHE A 263 0.19 -14.58 -28.56
CA PHE A 263 -0.53 -13.80 -29.58
C PHE A 263 0.03 -14.02 -31.00
N GLY A 264 1.08 -14.83 -31.14
CA GLY A 264 1.77 -15.07 -32.39
C GLY A 264 3.26 -14.72 -32.32
N PRO A 265 4.04 -15.10 -33.35
CA PRO A 265 5.45 -14.72 -33.43
C PRO A 265 5.62 -13.20 -33.53
N ASP A 266 6.82 -12.71 -33.24
CA ASP A 266 7.19 -11.31 -33.44
C ASP A 266 6.84 -10.91 -34.88
N PRO A 267 5.92 -9.95 -35.11
CA PRO A 267 5.40 -9.60 -36.43
C PRO A 267 6.39 -8.77 -37.28
N ARG A 268 7.66 -8.71 -36.89
CA ARG A 268 8.75 -7.98 -37.55
C ARG A 268 9.56 -8.86 -38.48
#